data_AF-K1SPT6-F1
#
_entry.id   AF-K1SPT6-F1
#
_cell.length_a   1.000
_cell.length_b   1.000
_cell.length_c   1.000
_cell.angle_alpha   90.00
_cell.angle_beta   90.00
_cell.angle_gamma   90.00
#
_symmetry.space_group_name_H-M   'P 1'
#
loop_
_entity.id
_entity.type
_entity.pdbx_description
1 polymer ?
#
loop_
_entity_poly.entity_id
_entity_poly.type
_entity_poly.pdbx_seq_one_letter_code
_entity_poly.pdbx_strand_id
1 'polypeptide(L)'
;MIKIKSPITWIGNKTSILHILYALFPIGCDRYVEPFGGSGAVLLGKPVPDKFEVFNDYNHNLVNLFRCMRDRPMEFIRELGFLSLNSRDDFAVLKKFFEKEEFTED
;
A
#
# COMPACT_ATOMS: atom_id res chain seq x y z
N MET A 1 -7.61 20.10 4.55
CA MET A 1 -7.58 18.64 4.81
C MET A 1 -6.60 18.01 3.83
N ILE A 2 -5.66 17.19 4.30
CA ILE A 2 -4.62 16.59 3.45
C ILE A 2 -5.22 15.37 2.76
N LYS A 3 -5.19 15.35 1.42
CA LYS A 3 -5.57 14.16 0.64
C LYS A 3 -4.33 13.32 0.40
N ILE A 4 -4.26 12.15 1.04
CA ILE A 4 -3.15 11.21 0.85
C ILE A 4 -3.35 10.50 -0.50
N LYS A 5 -2.29 10.42 -1.29
CA LYS A 5 -2.27 9.66 -2.54
C LYS A 5 -1.78 8.25 -2.24
N SER A 6 -2.22 7.27 -3.05
CA SER A 6 -1.63 5.93 -3.03
C SER A 6 -0.11 6.01 -3.19
N PRO A 7 0.67 5.24 -2.40
CA PRO A 7 2.12 5.17 -2.53
C PRO A 7 2.57 4.38 -3.76
N ILE A 8 1.67 3.63 -4.40
CA ILE A 8 1.97 2.77 -5.55
C ILE A 8 0.99 2.95 -6.71
N THR A 9 1.42 2.60 -7.91
CA THR A 9 0.52 2.39 -9.05
C THR A 9 -0.10 1.00 -8.96
N TRP A 10 -1.40 0.90 -9.25
CA TRP A 10 -2.12 -0.37 -9.19
C TRP A 10 -3.23 -0.39 -10.24
N ILE A 11 -3.41 -1.53 -10.91
CA ILE A 11 -4.51 -1.72 -11.85
C ILE A 11 -5.83 -1.68 -11.08
N GLY A 12 -6.81 -0.93 -11.58
CA GLY A 12 -8.11 -0.76 -10.91
C GLY A 12 -8.13 0.30 -9.81
N ASN A 13 -7.11 1.16 -9.73
CA ASN A 13 -7.08 2.29 -8.79
C ASN A 13 -8.32 3.19 -8.95
N LYS A 14 -9.02 3.43 -7.84
CA LYS A 14 -10.29 4.17 -7.76
C LYS A 14 -10.14 5.69 -7.63
N THR A 15 -8.92 6.24 -7.72
CA THR A 15 -8.63 7.67 -7.44
C THR A 15 -9.54 8.63 -8.22
N SER A 16 -9.85 8.35 -9.48
CA SER A 16 -10.70 9.20 -10.33
C SER A 16 -12.15 9.27 -9.86
N ILE A 17 -12.66 8.24 -9.18
CA ILE A 17 -14.06 8.11 -8.78
C ILE A 17 -14.28 8.21 -7.26
N LEU A 18 -13.26 8.58 -6.48
CA LEU A 18 -13.38 8.72 -5.02
C LEU A 18 -14.52 9.65 -4.59
N HIS A 19 -14.75 10.73 -5.34
CA HIS A 19 -15.84 11.67 -5.06
C HIS A 19 -17.23 11.02 -5.14
N ILE A 20 -17.42 10.06 -6.06
CA ILE A 20 -18.65 9.28 -6.18
C ILE A 20 -18.76 8.30 -5.01
N LEU A 21 -17.67 7.59 -4.71
CA LEU A 21 -17.66 6.61 -3.62
C LEU A 21 -18.00 7.26 -2.28
N TYR A 22 -17.36 8.37 -1.93
CA TYR A 22 -17.59 9.04 -0.66
C TYR A 22 -18.97 9.69 -0.54
N ALA A 23 -19.58 10.09 -1.67
CA ALA A 23 -20.97 10.56 -1.67
C ALA A 23 -21.98 9.43 -1.36
N LEU A 24 -21.60 8.18 -1.61
CA LEU A 24 -22.44 7.00 -1.40
C LEU A 24 -22.13 6.23 -0.11
N PHE A 25 -21.03 6.57 0.58
CA PHE A 25 -20.68 5.90 1.82
C PHE A 25 -21.73 6.19 2.91
N PRO A 26 -22.07 5.19 3.74
CA PRO A 26 -23.01 5.38 4.83
C PRO A 26 -22.46 6.37 5.85
N ILE A 27 -23.34 7.23 6.37
CA ILE A 27 -23.01 8.17 7.44
C ILE A 27 -22.99 7.42 8.77
N GLY A 28 -21.98 7.69 9.61
CA GLY A 28 -21.91 7.11 10.96
C GLY A 28 -21.39 5.67 11.04
N CYS A 29 -20.62 5.23 10.05
CA CYS A 29 -19.94 3.94 10.10
C CYS A 29 -18.68 4.03 10.96
N ASP A 30 -18.66 3.36 12.12
CA ASP A 30 -17.49 3.36 13.01
C ASP A 30 -16.33 2.49 12.49
N ARG A 31 -16.62 1.59 11.55
CA ARG A 31 -15.67 0.63 11.02
C ARG A 31 -15.70 0.60 9.50
N TYR A 32 -14.54 0.75 8.88
CA TYR A 32 -14.36 0.52 7.45
C TYR A 32 -13.55 -0.74 7.21
N VAL A 33 -13.98 -1.52 6.22
CA VAL A 33 -13.33 -2.77 5.83
C VAL A 33 -13.18 -2.73 4.32
N GLU A 34 -11.95 -2.88 3.85
CA GLU A 34 -11.61 -2.95 2.43
C GLU A 34 -11.00 -4.33 2.13
N PRO A 35 -11.81 -5.33 1.73
CA PRO A 35 -11.34 -6.68 1.47
C PRO A 35 -10.40 -6.80 0.25
N PHE A 36 -10.51 -5.85 -0.68
CA PHE A 36 -9.78 -5.77 -1.95
C PHE A 36 -9.08 -4.41 -2.04
N GLY A 37 -8.09 -4.21 -1.17
CA GLY A 37 -7.46 -2.92 -0.94
C GLY A 37 -6.68 -2.37 -2.13
N GLY A 38 -6.02 -3.23 -2.92
CA GLY A 38 -5.15 -2.79 -4.01
C GLY A 38 -4.18 -1.69 -3.57
N SER A 39 -4.14 -0.59 -4.32
CA SER A 39 -3.38 0.63 -3.97
C SER A 39 -3.74 1.32 -2.64
N GLY A 40 -4.79 0.92 -1.95
CA GLY A 40 -5.29 1.62 -0.75
C GLY A 40 -5.88 3.01 -1.06
N ALA A 41 -6.24 3.27 -2.33
CA ALA A 41 -6.65 4.58 -2.78
C ALA A 41 -7.96 5.07 -2.13
N VAL A 42 -8.88 4.15 -1.81
CA VAL A 42 -10.14 4.49 -1.15
C VAL A 42 -9.90 4.72 0.34
N LEU A 43 -9.23 3.79 1.04
CA LEU A 43 -8.85 3.96 2.44
C LEU A 43 -8.06 5.27 2.70
N LEU A 44 -6.91 5.42 2.05
CA LEU A 44 -6.01 6.57 2.27
C LEU A 44 -6.60 7.88 1.74
N GLY A 45 -7.49 7.80 0.76
CA GLY A 45 -8.12 8.97 0.19
C GLY A 45 -9.22 9.57 1.06
N LYS A 46 -9.62 8.92 2.16
CA LYS A 46 -10.68 9.43 3.05
C LYS A 46 -10.25 10.74 3.69
N PRO A 47 -11.14 11.75 3.75
CA PRO A 47 -10.81 13.04 4.37
C PRO A 47 -10.58 12.93 5.88
N VAL A 48 -11.27 11.98 6.52
CA VAL A 48 -11.17 11.67 7.94
C VAL A 48 -11.10 10.14 8.08
N PRO A 49 -10.12 9.58 8.80
CA PRO A 49 -10.07 8.15 9.11
C PRO A 49 -11.26 7.74 9.99
N ASP A 50 -11.79 6.52 9.81
CA ASP A 50 -12.77 5.99 10.76
C ASP A 50 -12.10 5.56 12.07
N LYS A 51 -12.91 5.26 13.10
CA LYS A 51 -12.40 4.77 14.39
C LYS A 51 -11.61 3.46 14.25
N PHE A 52 -12.00 2.63 13.28
CA PHE A 52 -11.31 1.38 13.01
C PHE A 52 -11.35 1.03 11.52
N GLU A 53 -10.20 0.83 10.91
CA GLU A 53 -10.07 0.55 9.49
C GLU A 53 -9.33 -0.77 9.27
N VAL A 54 -9.88 -1.64 8.42
CA VAL A 54 -9.31 -2.93 8.07
C VAL A 54 -8.95 -2.92 6.60
N PHE A 55 -7.66 -3.02 6.32
CA PHE A 55 -7.13 -3.22 4.97
C PHE A 55 -6.80 -4.69 4.76
N ASN A 56 -7.29 -5.27 3.67
CA ASN A 56 -6.94 -6.61 3.23
C ASN A 56 -6.76 -6.64 1.71
N ASP A 57 -5.89 -7.53 1.24
CA ASP A 57 -5.79 -7.90 -0.16
C ASP A 57 -5.31 -9.36 -0.26
N TYR A 58 -5.63 -10.04 -1.35
CA TYR A 58 -5.11 -11.40 -1.60
C TYR A 58 -3.59 -11.38 -1.84
N ASN A 59 -3.06 -10.29 -2.39
CA ASN A 59 -1.63 -10.17 -2.64
C ASN A 59 -0.86 -9.94 -1.33
N HIS A 60 -0.19 -10.99 -0.83
CA HIS A 60 0.58 -10.93 0.41
C HIS A 60 1.73 -9.90 0.36
N ASN A 61 2.40 -9.73 -0.79
CA ASN A 61 3.47 -8.74 -0.95
C ASN A 61 2.95 -7.32 -0.82
N LEU A 62 1.73 -7.07 -1.31
CA LEU A 62 1.05 -5.79 -1.18
C LEU A 62 0.70 -5.48 0.28
N VAL A 63 0.08 -6.45 0.98
CA VAL A 63 -0.22 -6.30 2.41
C VAL A 63 1.07 -6.10 3.22
N ASN A 64 2.14 -6.82 2.89
CA ASN A 64 3.44 -6.67 3.53
C ASN A 64 4.05 -5.29 3.29
N LEU A 65 3.96 -4.75 2.07
CA LEU A 65 4.41 -3.40 1.75
C LEU A 65 3.74 -2.35 2.65
N PHE A 66 2.41 -2.40 2.79
CA PHE A 66 1.69 -1.49 3.68
C PHE A 66 2.04 -1.69 5.16
N ARG A 67 2.30 -2.93 5.59
CA ARG A 67 2.80 -3.20 6.95
C ARG A 67 4.18 -2.58 7.19
N CYS A 68 5.12 -2.73 6.26
CA CYS A 68 6.44 -2.11 6.36
C CYS A 68 6.34 -0.58 6.43
N MET A 69 5.52 0.03 5.57
CA MET A 69 5.27 1.48 5.60
C MET A 69 4.68 1.95 6.94
N ARG A 70 3.78 1.16 7.55
CA ARG A 70 3.13 1.48 8.82
C ARG A 70 4.05 1.28 10.03
N ASP A 71 4.70 0.13 10.10
CA ASP A 71 5.39 -0.35 11.31
C ASP A 71 6.86 0.09 11.37
N ARG A 72 7.50 0.30 10.21
CA ARG A 72 8.91 0.69 10.08
C ARG A 72 9.12 1.77 9.01
N PRO A 73 8.47 2.93 9.12
CA PRO A 73 8.47 3.96 8.06
C PRO A 73 9.86 4.51 7.76
N MET A 74 10.70 4.70 8.78
CA MET A 74 12.03 5.30 8.61
C MET A 74 13.00 4.34 7.94
N GLU A 75 12.98 3.07 8.34
CA GLU A 75 13.73 2.01 7.69
C GLU A 75 13.27 1.82 6.25
N PHE A 76 11.96 1.80 6.01
CA PHE A 76 11.40 1.69 4.66
C PHE A 76 11.88 2.82 3.73
N ILE A 77 11.81 4.09 4.19
CA ILE A 77 12.29 5.25 3.43
C ILE A 77 13.79 5.16 3.20
N ARG A 78 14.56 4.76 4.22
CA ARG A 78 16.00 4.58 4.14
C ARG A 78 16.36 3.57 3.06
N GLU A 79 15.78 2.37 3.09
CA GLU A 79 16.05 1.31 2.11
C GLU A 79 15.65 1.73 0.69
N LEU A 80 14.51 2.43 0.51
CA LEU A 80 14.15 3.01 -0.78
C LEU A 80 15.17 4.02 -1.32
N GLY A 81 15.79 4.81 -0.43
CA GLY A 81 16.84 5.76 -0.78
C GLY A 81 18.15 5.10 -1.22
N PHE A 82 18.47 3.92 -0.68
CA PHE A 82 19.65 3.14 -1.06
C PHE A 82 19.42 2.25 -2.28
N LEU A 83 18.20 1.73 -2.45
CA LEU A 83 17.80 0.92 -3.61
C LEU A 83 17.34 1.80 -4.77
N SER A 84 18.22 2.68 -5.23
CA SER A 84 17.97 3.42 -6.46
C SER A 84 18.11 2.44 -7.62
N LEU A 85 17.04 1.68 -7.90
CA LEU A 85 16.90 0.70 -8.98
C LEU A 85 16.93 1.41 -10.34
N ASN A 86 18.07 2.02 -10.65
CA ASN A 86 18.28 2.78 -11.88
C ASN A 86 19.08 1.97 -12.91
N SER A 87 19.47 0.73 -12.59
CA SER A 87 20.13 -0.18 -13.53
C SER A 87 19.34 -1.48 -13.73
N ARG A 88 19.39 -2.02 -14.94
CA ARG A 88 18.79 -3.31 -15.29
C ARG A 88 19.48 -4.47 -14.57
N ASP A 89 20.78 -4.34 -14.33
CA ASP A 89 21.60 -5.38 -13.72
C ASP A 89 21.26 -5.54 -12.24
N ASP A 90 21.12 -4.43 -11.50
CA ASP A 90 20.68 -4.47 -10.09
C ASP A 90 19.30 -5.12 -9.95
N PHE A 91 18.36 -4.76 -10.83
CA PHE A 91 17.05 -5.40 -10.88
C PHE A 91 17.17 -6.91 -11.14
N ALA A 92 17.99 -7.33 -12.09
CA ALA A 92 18.16 -8.75 -12.42
C ALA A 92 18.82 -9.54 -11.27
N VAL A 93 19.76 -8.94 -10.55
CA VAL A 93 20.40 -9.53 -9.36
C VAL A 93 19.37 -9.73 -8.24
N LEU A 94 18.62 -8.67 -7.89
CA LEU A 94 17.62 -8.74 -6.84
C LEU A 94 16.47 -9.68 -7.21
N LYS A 95 16.04 -9.67 -8.47
CA LYS A 95 15.02 -10.61 -8.96
C LYS A 95 15.47 -12.06 -8.76
N LYS A 96 16.70 -12.40 -9.15
CA LYS A 96 17.26 -13.75 -8.93
C LYS A 96 17.37 -14.10 -7.45
N PHE A 97 17.68 -13.12 -6.60
CA PHE A 97 17.72 -13.33 -5.15
C PHE A 97 16.32 -13.68 -4.60
N PHE A 98 15.29 -12.91 -4.95
CA PHE A 98 13.91 -13.19 -4.52
C PHE A 98 13.33 -14.48 -5.12
N GLU A 99 13.68 -14.84 -6.36
CA GLU A 99 13.24 -16.09 -7.00
C GLU A 99 13.80 -17.35 -6.33
N LYS A 100 14.87 -17.24 -5.54
CA LYS A 100 15.46 -18.37 -4.83
C LYS A 100 14.78 -18.70 -3.50
N GLU A 101 13.85 -17.86 -3.03
CA GLU A 101 13.12 -18.01 -1.75
C GLU A 101 14.01 -18.30 -0.52
N GLU A 102 15.31 -17.97 -0.58
CA GLU A 102 16.23 -18.11 0.56
C GLU A 102 16.04 -16.93 1.52
N PHE A 103 14.97 -16.98 2.31
CA PHE A 103 14.78 -16.07 3.43
C PHE A 103 15.52 -16.65 4.64
N THR A 104 16.72 -16.14 4.93
CA THR A 104 17.42 -16.48 6.19
C THR A 104 16.67 -15.87 7.36
N GLU A 105 16.17 -16.69 8.29
CA GLU A 105 15.49 -16.28 9.52
C GLU A 105 16.46 -16.03 10.70
N ASP A 106 17.63 -15.46 10.43
CA ASP A 106 18.60 -15.11 11.50
C ASP A 106 18.34 -13.69 12.05
#